data_AF-A0A2G9XG98-F1
#
_entry.id   AF-A0A2G9XG98-F1
#
_cell.length_a   1.000
_cell.length_b   1.000
_cell.length_c   1.000
_cell.angle_alpha   90.00
_cell.angle_beta   90.00
_cell.angle_gamma   90.00
#
_symmetry.space_group_name_H-M   'P 1'
#
loop_
_entity.id
_entity.type
_entity.pdbx_description
1 polymer ?
#
loop_
_entity_poly.entity_id
_entity_poly.type
_entity_poly.pdbx_seq_one_letter_code
_entity_poly.pdbx_strand_id
1 'polypeptide(L)' 'SGDPIPGWNKEIWKVRVASSDVKKGKRGGYRLIYFWKAGEMKIYLLVAYFKGEKAEITKKEIETLLKKLNEELG' A
#
# COMPACT_ATOMS: atom_id res chain seq x y z
N SER A 1 5.81 -7.38 -8.97
CA SER A 1 4.41 -7.19 -9.44
C SER A 1 3.55 -6.75 -8.27
N GLY A 2 2.50 -5.96 -8.54
CA GLY A 2 1.50 -5.56 -7.55
C GLY A 2 0.21 -6.35 -7.71
N ASP A 3 -0.53 -6.51 -6.62
CA ASP A 3 -1.84 -7.17 -6.59
C ASP A 3 -2.93 -6.13 -6.28
N PRO A 4 -4.03 -6.05 -7.05
CA PRO A 4 -5.16 -5.20 -6.70
C PRO A 4 -5.84 -5.72 -5.44
N ILE A 5 -6.25 -4.83 -4.55
CA ILE A 5 -7.00 -5.17 -3.34
C ILE A 5 -8.51 -5.20 -3.69
N PRO A 6 -9.23 -6.30 -3.42
CA PRO A 6 -10.66 -6.38 -3.71
C PRO A 6 -11.49 -5.36 -2.92
N GLY A 7 -12.50 -4.77 -3.59
CA GLY A 7 -13.43 -3.81 -2.98
C GLY A 7 -13.30 -2.37 -3.47
N TRP A 8 -12.30 -2.07 -4.30
CA TRP A 8 -12.03 -0.71 -4.80
C TRP A 8 -11.81 -0.66 -6.31
N ASN A 9 -12.57 -1.40 -7.12
CA ASN A 9 -12.55 -1.30 -8.59
C ASN A 9 -11.16 -1.30 -9.26
N LYS A 10 -10.18 -2.00 -8.66
CA LYS A 10 -8.76 -2.01 -9.08
C LYS A 10 -8.06 -0.64 -8.99
N GLU A 11 -8.45 0.19 -8.03
CA GLU A 11 -7.81 1.48 -7.76
C GLU A 11 -6.80 1.38 -6.60
N ILE A 12 -6.97 0.40 -5.71
CA ILE A 12 -6.06 0.16 -4.58
C ILE A 12 -5.19 -1.06 -4.88
N TRP A 13 -3.88 -0.89 -4.74
CA TRP A 13 -2.90 -1.89 -5.11
C TRP A 13 -1.90 -2.13 -3.98
N LYS A 14 -1.48 -3.40 -3.86
CA LYS A 14 -0.49 -3.87 -2.89
C LYS A 14 0.77 -4.32 -3.60
N VAL A 15 1.92 -3.74 -3.26
CA VAL A 15 3.23 -4.12 -3.80
C VAL A 15 4.08 -4.70 -2.68
N ARG A 16 4.76 -5.82 -2.98
CA ARG A 16 5.77 -6.41 -2.10
C ARG A 16 7.14 -5.94 -2.56
N VAL A 17 7.85 -5.24 -1.69
CA VAL A 17 9.21 -4.75 -1.94
C VAL A 17 10.16 -5.57 -1.09
N ALA A 18 11.12 -6.24 -1.73
CA ALA A 18 12.19 -6.90 -1.01
C ALA A 18 13.07 -5.83 -0.36
N SER A 19 13.40 -5.98 0.92
CA SER A 19 14.42 -5.14 1.54
C SER A 19 15.80 -5.70 1.19
N SER A 20 16.65 -4.89 0.56
CA SER A 20 18.06 -5.20 0.28
C SER A 20 18.92 -5.23 1.54
N ASP A 21 18.47 -4.54 2.60
CA ASP A 21 19.31 -4.21 3.75
C ASP A 21 19.17 -5.22 4.91
N VAL A 22 18.23 -6.16 4.84
CA VAL A 22 18.00 -7.14 5.90
C VAL A 22 18.99 -8.31 5.77
N LYS A 23 20.21 -8.09 6.25
CA LYS A 23 21.22 -9.14 6.48
C LYS A 23 20.68 -10.17 7.49
N LYS A 24 20.67 -11.44 7.10
CA LYS A 24 20.46 -12.65 7.94
C LYS A 24 19.24 -12.63 8.91
N GLY A 25 18.20 -13.39 8.56
CA GLY A 25 17.30 -14.02 9.54
C GLY A 25 15.84 -13.56 9.55
N LYS A 26 15.53 -12.32 9.15
CA LYS A 26 14.14 -11.87 8.98
C LYS A 26 13.83 -11.65 7.51
N ARG A 27 13.22 -12.63 6.84
CA ARG A 27 12.75 -12.55 5.44
C ARG A 27 11.54 -11.61 5.28
N GLY A 28 11.55 -10.46 5.93
CA GLY A 28 10.49 -9.45 5.85
C GLY A 28 10.78 -8.49 4.70
N GLY A 29 9.92 -8.44 3.70
CA GLY A 29 9.85 -7.31 2.76
C GLY A 29 8.93 -6.22 3.30
N TYR A 30 8.97 -5.05 2.66
CA TYR A 30 7.97 -4.01 2.85
C TYR A 30 6.72 -4.34 2.03
N ARG A 31 5.57 -3.91 2.55
CA ARG A 31 4.32 -3.83 1.78
C ARG A 31 3.98 -2.37 1.58
N LEU A 32 3.79 -2.02 0.32
CA LEU A 32 3.33 -0.70 -0.09
C LEU A 32 1.89 -0.82 -0.54
N ILE A 33 1.07 0.15 -0.14
CA ILE A 33 -0.30 0.30 -0.60
C ILE A 33 -0.38 1.65 -1.31
N TYR A 34 -0.85 1.65 -2.55
CA TYR A 34 -1.04 2.88 -3.32
C TYR A 34 -2.44 2.95 -3.91
N PHE A 35 -2.90 4.18 -4.13
CA PHE A 35 -4.09 4.52 -4.88
C PHE A 35 -3.69 5.01 -6.27
N TRP A 36 -4.37 4.49 -7.29
CA TRP A 36 -4.25 4.90 -8.68
C TRP A 36 -5.60 4.82 -9.37
N LYS A 37 -6.06 5.94 -9.91
CA LYS A 37 -7.30 6.00 -10.67
C LYS A 37 -7.03 5.82 -12.16
N ALA A 38 -7.83 4.99 -12.83
CA ALA A 38 -7.71 4.78 -14.26
C ALA A 38 -7.89 6.11 -15.02
N GLY A 39 -6.99 6.38 -15.96
CA GLY A 39 -6.96 7.64 -16.71
C GLY A 39 -6.17 8.77 -16.05
N GLU A 40 -5.68 8.59 -14.82
CA GLU A 40 -4.76 9.54 -14.19
C GLU A 40 -3.30 9.10 -14.34
N MET A 41 -2.40 10.08 -14.54
CA MET A 41 -0.95 9.88 -14.52
C MET A 41 -0.33 9.94 -13.12
N LYS A 42 -1.15 10.13 -12.08
CA LYS A 42 -0.71 10.27 -10.69
C LYS A 42 -0.94 8.98 -9.91
N ILE A 43 0.05 8.61 -9.10
CA ILE A 43 -0.03 7.52 -8.15
C ILE A 43 0.19 8.10 -6.76
N TYR A 44 -0.68 7.76 -5.82
CA TYR A 44 -0.62 8.23 -4.44
C TYR A 44 -0.22 7.08 -3.53
N LEU A 45 0.96 7.19 -2.91
CA LEU A 45 1.38 6.21 -1.90
C LEU A 45 0.59 6.46 -0.62
N LEU A 46 -0.23 5.48 -0.20
CA LEU A 46 -1.03 5.60 1.02
C LEU A 46 -0.21 5.22 2.24
N VAL A 47 0.54 4.12 2.17
CA VAL A 47 1.38 3.66 3.28
C VAL A 47 2.42 2.65 2.80
N ALA A 48 3.58 2.66 3.47
CA ALA A 48 4.58 1.60 3.41
C ALA A 48 4.80 1.06 4.84
N TYR A 49 4.79 -0.26 5.02
CA TYR A 49 5.03 -0.88 6.32
C TYR A 49 5.85 -2.16 6.21
N PHE A 50 6.62 -2.45 7.25
CA PHE A 50 7.43 -3.67 7.32
C PHE A 50 6.57 -4.89 7.67
N LYS A 51 6.71 -5.99 6.91
CA LYS A 51 5.95 -7.23 7.17
C LYS A 51 6.16 -7.78 8.58
N GLY A 52 7.35 -7.59 9.16
CA GLY A 52 7.67 -8.09 10.49
C GLY A 52 7.02 -7.31 11.63
N GLU A 53 6.58 -6.08 11.39
CA GLU A 53 5.82 -5.28 12.36
C GLU A 53 4.31 -5.46 12.15
N LYS A 54 3.89 -5.56 10.89
CA LYS A 54 2.48 -5.70 10.54
C LYS A 54 2.28 -6.72 9.43
N ALA A 55 1.55 -7.77 9.75
CA ALA A 55 1.32 -8.89 8.84
C ALA A 55 0.35 -8.53 7.70
N GLU A 56 -0.67 -7.71 7.95
CA GLU A 56 -1.66 -7.30 6.97
C GLU A 56 -2.25 -5.94 7.35
N ILE A 57 -2.68 -5.18 6.34
CA ILE A 57 -3.43 -3.94 6.51
C ILE A 57 -4.92 -4.24 6.35
N THR A 58 -5.72 -3.69 7.25
CA THR A 58 -7.17 -3.90 7.23
C THR A 58 -7.85 -2.96 6.24
N LYS A 59 -9.06 -3.31 5.80
CA LYS A 59 -9.87 -2.44 4.93
C LYS A 59 -10.18 -1.09 5.57
N LYS A 60 -10.50 -1.08 6.87
CA LYS A 60 -10.79 0.13 7.65
C LYS A 60 -9.61 1.11 7.69
N GLU A 61 -8.38 0.58 7.78
CA GLU A 61 -7.18 1.41 7.73
C GLU A 61 -6.96 2.03 6.35
N ILE A 62 -7.22 1.26 5.28
CA ILE A 62 -7.18 1.79 3.91
C ILE A 62 -8.22 2.90 3.73
N GLU A 63 -9.45 2.70 4.18
CA GLU A 63 -10.51 3.72 4.15
C GLU A 63 -10.11 4.99 4.90
N THR A 64 -9.44 4.84 6.04
CA THR A 64 -8.94 5.98 6.82
C THR A 64 -7.85 6.74 6.07
N LEU A 65 -6.93 6.04 5.41
CA LEU A 65 -5.88 6.65 4.59
C LEU A 65 -6.45 7.35 3.35
N LEU A 66 -7.47 6.76 2.72
CA LEU A 66 -8.16 7.37 1.59
C LEU A 66 -8.92 8.63 1.99
N LYS A 67 -9.56 8.63 3.15
CA LYS A 67 -10.20 9.84 3.69
C LYS A 67 -9.19 10.97 3.86
N LYS A 68 -8.03 10.68 4.46
CA LYS A 68 -6.94 11.65 4.63
C LYS A 68 -6.42 12.17 3.30
N LEU A 69 -6.19 11.26 2.33
CA LEU A 69 -5.76 11.66 0.99
C LEU A 69 -6.78 12.61 0.34
N ASN A 70 -8.08 12.33 0.45
CA ASN A 70 -9.12 13.21 -0.09
C ASN A 70 -9.14 14.58 0.61
N GLU A 71 -8.89 14.63 1.92
CA GLU A 71 -8.76 15.88 2.69
C GLU A 71 -7.51 16.69 2.26
N GLU A 72 -6.43 16.04 1.82
CA GLU A 72 -5.21 16.69 1.34
C GLU A 72 -5.29 17.16 -0.13
N LEU A 73 -6.13 16.51 -0.95
CA LEU A 73 -6.30 16.84 -2.37
C LEU A 73 -7.46 17.80 -2.65
N GLY A 74 -8.36 17.97 -1.69
CA GLY A 74 -9.44 18.97 -1.71
C GLY A 74 -8.96 20.34 -1.28
#